data_AF-A0A329RQC3-F1
#
_entry.id   AF-A0A329RQC3-F1
#
_cell.length_a   1.000
_cell.length_b   1.000
_cell.length_c   1.000
_cell.angle_alpha   90.00
_cell.angle_beta   90.00
_cell.angle_gamma   90.00
#
_symmetry.space_group_name_H-M   'P 1'
#
loop_
_entity.id
_entity.type
_entity.pdbx_description
1 polymer ?
#
loop_
_entity_poly.entity_id
_entity_poly.type
_entity_poly.pdbx_seq_one_letter_code
_entity_poly.pdbx_strand_id
1 'polypeptide(L)'
;MADGDKAQNGALVAVFGGNPPYRFFMCFFHVMKKVQEHIKPFSSSVAATVLRAIYDLHFARIEAAYLKMPEPILKRWVRETQLLPFVKYM
;
A
#
# COMPACT_ATOMS: atom_id res chain seq x y z
N MET A 1 8.06 -7.59 9.63
CA MET A 1 6.90 -7.18 8.82
C MET A 1 5.82 -8.22 8.97
N ALA A 2 4.55 -7.83 9.08
CA ALA A 2 3.42 -8.77 9.21
C ALA A 2 2.24 -8.29 8.37
N ASP A 3 1.08 -8.94 8.47
CA ASP A 3 -0.15 -8.34 7.94
C ASP A 3 -0.50 -7.07 8.73
N GLY A 4 -1.31 -6.18 8.14
CA GLY A 4 -1.78 -4.94 8.77
C GLY A 4 -2.83 -5.14 9.86
N ASP A 5 -3.07 -6.38 10.29
CA ASP A 5 -4.06 -6.69 11.31
C ASP A 5 -3.71 -6.06 12.67
N LYS A 6 -4.74 -5.53 13.33
CA LYS A 6 -4.61 -4.78 14.59
C LYS A 6 -4.10 -5.65 15.73
N ALA A 7 -4.47 -6.93 15.79
CA ALA A 7 -4.02 -7.82 16.85
C ALA A 7 -2.53 -8.16 16.68
N GLN A 8 -2.08 -8.43 15.45
CA GLN A 8 -0.66 -8.67 15.16
C GLN A 8 0.20 -7.44 15.48
N ASN A 9 -0.22 -6.25 15.03
CA ASN A 9 0.49 -5.01 15.32
C ASN A 9 0.51 -4.72 16.82
N GLY A 10 -0.63 -4.84 17.50
CA GLY A 10 -0.76 -4.62 18.94
C GLY A 10 0.14 -5.54 19.77
N ALA A 11 0.21 -6.83 19.43
CA ALA A 11 1.10 -7.79 20.09
C ALA A 11 2.57 -7.42 19.92
N LEU A 12 2.99 -7.05 18.70
CA LEU A 12 4.39 -6.66 18.44
C LEU A 12 4.74 -5.34 19.14
N VAL A 13 3.83 -4.36 19.17
CA VAL A 13 4.04 -3.10 19.90
C VAL A 13 4.10 -3.35 21.41
N ALA A 14 3.28 -4.24 21.97
CA ALA A 14 3.31 -4.55 23.40
C ALA A 14 4.64 -5.17 23.86
N VAL A 15 5.28 -5.97 22.99
CA VAL A 15 6.55 -6.66 23.30
C VAL A 15 7.77 -5.81 22.94
N PHE A 16 7.75 -5.15 21.77
CA PHE A 16 8.92 -4.49 21.20
C PHE A 16 8.84 -2.96 21.20
N GLY A 17 7.70 -2.36 21.58
CA GLY A 17 7.46 -0.92 21.46
C GLY A 17 8.39 -0.05 22.32
N GLY A 18 8.94 -0.60 23.40
CA GLY A 18 9.96 0.07 24.22
C GLY A 18 11.36 0.10 23.60
N ASN A 19 11.59 -0.58 22.47
CA ASN A 19 12.88 -0.65 21.80
C ASN A 19 12.98 0.49 20.74
N PRO A 20 13.84 1.52 20.92
CA PRO A 20 13.91 2.67 20.03
C PRO A 20 14.04 2.38 18.52
N PRO A 21 14.85 1.39 18.07
CA PRO A 21 14.92 0.99 16.66
C PRO A 21 13.70 0.21 16.14
N TYR A 22 12.79 -0.25 17.00
CA TYR A 22 11.62 -1.01 16.54
C TYR A 22 10.72 -0.13 15.68
N ARG A 23 10.40 -0.64 14.48
CA ARG A 23 9.43 -0.06 13.56
C ARG A 23 8.60 -1.20 12.99
N PHE A 24 7.28 -1.09 13.16
CA PHE A 24 6.36 -1.99 12.50
C PHE A 24 6.19 -1.55 11.04
N PHE A 25 6.31 -2.50 10.11
CA PHE A 25 5.99 -2.29 8.70
C PHE A 25 5.05 -3.39 8.21
N MET A 26 4.03 -3.01 7.45
CA MET A 26 3.20 -3.96 6.73
C MET A 26 4.05 -4.69 5.69
N CYS A 27 3.85 -6.01 5.59
CA CYS A 27 4.57 -6.83 4.63
C CYS A 27 4.11 -6.49 3.21
N PHE A 28 5.06 -6.09 2.36
CA PHE A 28 4.79 -5.77 0.96
C PHE A 28 4.05 -6.90 0.22
N PHE A 29 4.40 -8.16 0.48
CA PHE A 29 3.73 -9.30 -0.16
C PHE A 29 2.26 -9.44 0.27
N HIS A 30 1.92 -9.09 1.52
CA HIS A 30 0.51 -9.06 1.95
C HIS A 30 -0.24 -7.91 1.27
N VAL A 31 0.38 -6.73 1.15
CA VAL A 31 -0.17 -5.60 0.39
C VAL A 31 -0.44 -6.03 -1.06
N MET A 32 0.56 -6.61 -1.74
CA MET A 32 0.43 -7.04 -3.13
C MET A 32 -0.62 -8.14 -3.33
N LYS A 33 -0.74 -9.09 -2.40
CA LYS A 33 -1.82 -10.08 -2.43
C LYS A 33 -3.19 -9.40 -2.44
N LYS A 34 -3.42 -8.48 -1.51
CA LYS A 34 -4.70 -7.74 -1.40
C LYS A 34 -4.96 -6.87 -2.63
N VAL A 35 -3.94 -6.19 -3.14
CA VAL A 35 -4.02 -5.40 -4.37
C VAL A 35 -4.43 -6.27 -5.55
N GLN A 36 -3.76 -7.42 -5.75
CA GLN A 36 -4.07 -8.33 -6.85
C GLN A 36 -5.49 -8.90 -6.77
N GLU A 37 -5.98 -9.21 -5.57
CA GLU A 37 -7.37 -9.64 -5.35
C GLU A 37 -8.36 -8.55 -5.82
N HIS A 38 -8.10 -7.28 -5.52
CA HIS A 38 -9.03 -6.17 -5.78
C HIS A 38 -8.93 -5.59 -7.21
N ILE A 39 -7.81 -5.76 -7.91
CA ILE A 39 -7.68 -5.35 -9.32
C ILE A 39 -8.07 -6.47 -10.31
N LYS A 40 -8.35 -7.68 -9.84
CA LYS A 40 -8.76 -8.82 -10.69
C LYS A 40 -9.94 -8.51 -11.63
N PRO A 41 -10.95 -7.70 -11.25
CA PRO A 41 -12.05 -7.33 -12.16
C PRO A 41 -11.67 -6.30 -13.23
N PHE A 42 -10.49 -5.69 -13.15
CA PHE A 42 -10.09 -4.61 -14.04
C PHE A 42 -9.52 -5.14 -15.35
N SER A 43 -9.57 -4.30 -16.40
CA SER A 43 -8.81 -4.58 -17.62
C SER A 43 -7.31 -4.60 -17.31
N SER A 44 -6.53 -5.32 -18.12
CA SER A 44 -5.09 -5.44 -17.93
C SER A 44 -4.37 -4.08 -17.90
N SER A 45 -4.84 -3.10 -18.68
CA SER A 45 -4.28 -1.74 -18.69
C SER A 45 -4.53 -0.99 -17.39
N VAL A 46 -5.74 -1.09 -16.83
CA VAL A 46 -6.11 -0.45 -15.56
C VAL A 46 -5.38 -1.11 -14.40
N ALA A 47 -5.34 -2.44 -14.37
CA ALA A 47 -4.58 -3.20 -13.37
C ALA A 47 -3.08 -2.84 -13.41
N ALA A 48 -2.49 -2.70 -14.60
CA ALA A 48 -1.10 -2.29 -14.75
C ALA A 48 -0.81 -0.89 -14.19
N THR A 49 -1.76 0.05 -14.31
CA THR A 49 -1.65 1.39 -13.71
C THR A 49 -1.56 1.33 -12.19
N VAL A 50 -2.40 0.50 -11.56
CA VAL A 50 -2.38 0.30 -10.10
C VAL A 50 -1.08 -0.34 -9.65
N LEU A 51 -0.68 -1.44 -10.31
CA LEU A 51 0.55 -2.17 -9.98
C LEU A 51 1.78 -1.28 -10.12
N ARG A 52 1.90 -0.52 -11.21
CA ARG A 52 3.04 0.38 -11.43
C ARG A 52 3.19 1.38 -10.29
N ALA A 53 2.12 2.07 -9.92
CA ALA A 53 2.16 3.06 -8.84
C ALA A 53 2.53 2.45 -7.48
N ILE A 54 2.08 1.23 -7.17
CA ILE A 54 2.43 0.55 -5.92
C ILE A 54 3.90 0.11 -5.92
N TYR A 55 4.42 -0.36 -7.05
CA TYR A 55 5.84 -0.65 -7.19
C TYR A 55 6.70 0.62 -7.12
N ASP A 56 6.26 1.72 -7.74
CA ASP A 56 6.94 3.01 -7.65
C ASP A 56 7.04 3.47 -6.17
N LEU A 57 5.95 3.32 -5.40
CA LEU A 57 5.94 3.58 -3.95
C LEU A 57 6.93 2.66 -3.20
N HIS A 58 6.92 1.37 -3.49
CA HIS A 58 7.79 0.40 -2.82
C HIS A 58 9.28 0.64 -3.08
N PHE A 59 9.63 1.06 -4.30
CA PHE A 59 11.01 1.30 -4.73
C PHE A 59 11.47 2.76 -4.55
N ALA A 60 10.70 3.59 -3.85
CA ALA A 60 11.12 4.93 -3.50
C ALA A 60 12.45 4.89 -2.70
N ARG A 61 13.48 5.56 -3.22
CA ARG A 61 14.85 5.49 -2.68
C ARG A 61 14.98 6.03 -1.25
N ILE A 62 14.13 6.99 -0.89
CA ILE A 62 14.13 7.64 0.44
C ILE A 62 12.70 7.93 0.88
N GLU A 63 12.49 7.99 2.19
CA GLU A 63 11.19 8.31 2.79
C GLU A 63 10.63 9.66 2.29
N ALA A 64 11.47 10.69 2.16
CA ALA A 64 11.03 11.99 1.67
C ALA A 64 10.51 11.98 0.22
N ALA A 65 10.97 11.02 -0.60
CA ALA A 65 10.45 10.80 -1.95
C ALA A 65 9.11 10.06 -1.87
N TYR A 66 9.06 8.98 -1.08
CA TYR A 66 7.83 8.23 -0.81
C TYR A 66 6.69 9.15 -0.36
N LEU A 67 6.92 10.03 0.63
CA LEU A 67 5.88 10.90 1.20
C LEU A 67 5.26 11.87 0.17
N LYS A 68 5.93 12.14 -0.96
CA LYS A 68 5.42 13.02 -2.03
C LYS A 68 4.64 12.29 -3.12
N MET A 69 4.64 10.95 -3.13
CA MET A 69 4.07 10.15 -4.22
C MET A 69 2.57 9.78 -4.04
N PRO A 70 2.05 9.47 -2.83
CA PRO A 70 0.66 9.03 -2.67
C PRO A 70 -0.37 10.05 -3.15
N GLU A 71 -0.19 11.33 -2.80
CA GLU A 71 -1.15 12.38 -3.13
C GLU A 71 -1.39 12.53 -4.65
N PRO A 72 -0.36 12.69 -5.52
CA PRO A 72 -0.58 12.77 -6.96
C PRO A 72 -1.11 11.46 -7.56
N ILE A 73 -0.73 10.29 -7.02
CA ILE A 73 -1.26 8.99 -7.45
C ILE A 73 -2.77 8.93 -7.17
N LEU A 74 -3.20 9.27 -5.94
CA LEU A 74 -4.62 9.28 -5.56
C LEU A 74 -5.42 10.29 -6.37
N LYS A 75 -4.90 11.51 -6.57
CA LYS A 75 -5.56 12.53 -7.41
C LYS A 75 -5.78 12.05 -8.84
N ARG A 76 -4.84 11.28 -9.40
CA ARG A 76 -4.98 10.67 -10.72
C ARG A 76 -6.05 9.58 -10.69
N TRP A 77 -6.01 8.67 -9.72
CA TRP A 77 -6.97 7.56 -9.63
C TRP A 77 -8.41 8.02 -9.41
N VAL A 78 -8.64 9.10 -8.66
CA VAL A 78 -9.98 9.68 -8.50
C VAL A 78 -10.55 10.24 -9.81
N ARG A 79 -9.69 10.70 -10.73
CA ARG A 79 -10.12 11.21 -12.05
C ARG A 79 -10.41 10.09 -13.05
N GLU A 80 -9.83 8.91 -12.84
CA GLU A 80 -10.03 7.73 -13.69
C GLU A 80 -11.23 6.93 -13.14
N THR A 81 -12.40 7.07 -13.75
CA THR A 81 -13.66 6.44 -13.25
C THR A 81 -13.56 4.93 -13.05
N GLN A 82 -12.73 4.25 -13.86
CA GLN A 82 -12.46 2.83 -13.77
C GLN A 82 -11.73 2.42 -12.47
N LEU A 83 -10.99 3.35 -11.85
CA LEU A 83 -10.26 3.13 -10.61
C LEU A 83 -11.03 3.52 -9.35
N LEU A 84 -12.19 4.18 -9.48
CA LEU A 84 -13.01 4.56 -8.32
C LEU A 84 -13.36 3.39 -7.39
N PRO A 85 -13.68 2.16 -7.87
CA PRO A 85 -13.91 1.03 -6.98
C PRO A 85 -12.68 0.68 -6.13
N PHE A 86 -11.48 0.79 -6.70
CA PHE A 86 -10.23 0.53 -6.00
C PHE A 86 -9.89 1.65 -5.01
N VAL A 87 -10.15 2.91 -5.38
CA VAL A 87 -9.98 4.06 -4.47
C VAL A 87 -10.90 3.94 -3.26
N LYS A 88 -12.13 3.46 -3.41
CA LYS A 88 -13.07 3.24 -2.29
C LYS A 88 -12.68 2.08 -1.37
N TYR A 89 -11.86 1.15 -1.86
CA TYR A 89 -11.41 0.00 -1.09
C TYR A 89 -10.26 0.35 -0.14
N MET A 90 -9.35 1.23 -0.58
CA MET A 90 -8.21 1.69 0.21
C MET A 90 -8.64 2.59 1.38
#